data_AF-A0A1E7FQC0-F1
#
_entry.id   AF-A0A1E7FQC0-F1
#
_cell.length_a   1.000
_cell.length_b   1.000
_cell.length_c   1.000
_cell.angle_alpha   90.00
_cell.angle_beta   90.00
_cell.angle_gamma   90.00
#
_symmetry.space_group_name_H-M   'P 1'
#
loop_
_entity.id
_entity.type
_entity.pdbx_description
1 polymer ?
#
loop_
_entity_poly.entity_id
_entity_poly.type
_entity_poly.pdbx_seq_one_letter_code
_entity_poly.pdbx_strand_id
1 'polypeptide(L)'
;MMTTKTSTSPFFLAALLLLALSSSSTMVTAFAPSIGNNVVSTSSLTSNNNNNNNKQTTRTTTTRIFAAPAKKSIVEAEDMYLELATKSEGVLEKPDVIYMIVYNPSTNEEGIHTMKYPRGSDTEGELLITFEGLADCIEFSRVIKDDPGMQHEPVPTPTQTAMMENACKDMNLPMKIVPMEEQKK
;
A
#
# COMPACT_ATOMS: atom_id res chain seq x y z
N MET A 1 54.48 -4.65 24.75
CA MET A 1 54.27 -3.86 23.53
C MET A 1 53.65 -4.78 22.49
N MET A 2 52.33 -4.79 22.41
CA MET A 2 51.54 -5.65 21.53
C MET A 2 51.01 -4.81 20.37
N THR A 3 51.06 -5.42 19.19
CA THR A 3 50.90 -4.83 17.86
C THR A 3 49.43 -4.63 17.49
N THR A 4 49.07 -3.44 17.02
CA THR A 4 47.79 -3.18 16.35
C THR A 4 48.00 -3.22 14.83
N LYS A 5 47.33 -4.15 14.15
CA LYS A 5 47.21 -4.17 12.69
C LYS A 5 45.96 -3.42 12.30
N THR A 6 46.13 -2.33 11.55
CA THR A 6 45.04 -1.57 10.93
C THR A 6 44.60 -2.26 9.64
N SER A 7 43.35 -2.71 9.62
CA SER A 7 42.67 -3.25 8.44
C SER A 7 41.99 -2.10 7.71
N THR A 8 42.53 -1.72 6.56
CA THR A 8 41.95 -0.73 5.64
C THR A 8 41.60 -1.46 4.35
N SER A 9 40.31 -1.67 4.11
CA SER A 9 39.78 -2.07 2.81
C SER A 9 38.60 -1.18 2.44
N PRO A 10 38.79 -0.19 1.55
CA PRO A 10 37.69 0.36 0.78
C PRO A 10 37.76 -0.13 -0.66
N PHE A 11 36.61 -0.08 -1.33
CA PHE A 11 36.40 -0.32 -2.78
C PHE A 11 36.17 -1.77 -3.21
N PHE A 12 35.00 -2.31 -2.86
CA PHE A 12 34.37 -3.32 -3.71
C PHE A 12 33.52 -2.62 -4.79
N LEU A 13 33.82 -3.03 -6.02
CA LEU A 13 33.31 -2.62 -7.32
C LEU A 13 31.80 -2.40 -7.38
N ALA A 14 31.40 -1.20 -7.81
CA ALA A 14 30.15 -0.98 -8.51
C ALA A 14 30.32 -1.44 -9.96
N ALA A 15 29.77 -2.60 -10.30
CA ALA A 15 29.59 -3.05 -11.67
C ALA A 15 28.40 -4.02 -11.73
N LEU A 16 27.19 -3.49 -11.94
CA LEU A 16 26.04 -4.32 -12.27
C LEU A 16 25.22 -3.67 -13.39
N LEU A 17 25.54 -4.14 -14.60
CA LEU A 17 24.60 -4.61 -15.61
C LEU A 17 23.56 -3.61 -16.17
N LEU A 18 23.97 -2.87 -17.21
CA LEU A 18 23.04 -2.40 -18.25
C LEU A 18 22.57 -3.61 -19.06
N LEU A 19 21.32 -4.06 -18.84
CA LEU A 19 20.63 -4.91 -19.81
C LEU A 19 19.71 -4.04 -20.68
N ALA A 20 19.95 -4.13 -21.98
CA ALA A 20 19.17 -3.52 -23.03
C ALA A 20 17.75 -4.10 -23.08
N LEU A 21 16.76 -3.21 -23.20
CA LEU A 21 15.45 -3.53 -23.79
C LEU A 21 15.14 -2.44 -24.83
N SER A 22 15.58 -2.70 -26.05
CA SER A 22 14.99 -2.12 -27.24
C SER A 22 13.71 -2.89 -27.57
N SER A 23 12.58 -2.19 -27.63
CA SER A 23 11.44 -2.59 -28.47
C SER A 23 10.50 -1.41 -28.68
N SER A 24 10.60 -0.86 -29.88
CA SER A 24 9.67 0.08 -30.50
C SER A 24 8.30 -0.57 -30.72
N SER A 25 7.22 0.22 -30.62
CA SER A 25 5.99 0.17 -31.45
C SER A 25 4.99 1.21 -30.94
N THR A 26 4.90 2.38 -31.59
CA THR A 26 3.89 2.81 -32.58
C THR A 26 2.52 3.22 -32.04
N MET A 27 2.08 4.36 -32.57
CA MET A 27 0.91 5.16 -32.23
C MET A 27 -0.43 4.45 -32.41
N VAL A 28 -1.43 4.87 -31.62
CA VAL A 28 -2.84 4.79 -32.02
C VAL A 28 -3.52 6.14 -31.77
N THR A 29 -4.09 6.66 -32.83
CA THR A 29 -4.76 7.94 -32.99
C THR A 29 -6.15 7.96 -32.34
N ALA A 30 -6.56 9.17 -31.98
CA ALA A 30 -7.82 9.61 -31.42
C ALA A 30 -9.10 8.95 -31.94
N PHE A 31 -10.08 8.82 -31.04
CA PHE A 31 -11.50 8.94 -31.37
C PHE A 31 -12.24 9.61 -30.20
N ALA A 32 -12.69 10.85 -30.43
CA ALA A 32 -13.73 11.48 -29.64
C ALA A 32 -15.10 11.06 -30.18
N PRO A 33 -16.11 10.96 -29.32
CA PRO A 33 -17.38 11.61 -29.66
C PRO A 33 -17.89 12.49 -28.53
N SER A 34 -18.15 13.74 -28.90
CA SER A 34 -19.01 14.70 -28.21
C SER A 34 -20.47 14.29 -28.36
N ILE A 35 -21.15 14.04 -27.24
CA ILE A 35 -22.62 14.12 -27.01
C ILE A 35 -22.74 14.34 -25.49
N GLY A 36 -23.44 15.28 -24.89
CA GLY A 36 -24.43 16.25 -25.33
C GLY A 36 -25.28 16.57 -24.08
N ASN A 37 -25.43 17.87 -23.79
CA ASN A 37 -26.50 18.52 -23.04
C ASN A 37 -26.69 18.28 -21.52
N ASN A 38 -26.60 19.41 -20.80
CA ASN A 38 -27.53 19.95 -19.80
C ASN A 38 -28.13 19.00 -18.77
N VAL A 39 -27.91 19.29 -17.47
CA VAL A 39 -28.92 19.96 -16.62
C VAL A 39 -28.19 20.56 -15.41
N VAL A 40 -28.14 21.90 -15.36
CA VAL A 40 -28.01 22.66 -14.11
C VAL A 40 -29.37 22.56 -13.40
N SER A 41 -29.41 21.92 -12.23
CA SER A 41 -30.55 22.01 -11.32
C SER A 41 -30.16 22.86 -10.12
N THR A 42 -30.35 24.17 -10.27
CA THR A 42 -30.53 25.10 -9.17
C THR A 42 -31.93 24.89 -8.60
N SER A 43 -32.04 24.26 -7.44
CA SER A 43 -33.27 24.29 -6.64
C SER A 43 -33.03 25.11 -5.38
N SER A 44 -33.14 26.42 -5.53
CA SER A 44 -33.58 27.31 -4.46
C SER A 44 -35.07 27.08 -4.24
N LEU A 45 -35.46 26.57 -3.07
CA LEU A 45 -36.86 26.57 -2.63
C LEU A 45 -36.91 27.02 -1.18
N THR A 46 -37.26 28.30 -1.05
CA THR A 46 -37.90 28.95 0.09
C THR A 46 -39.11 28.13 0.54
N SER A 47 -39.11 27.69 1.81
CA SER A 47 -40.30 27.12 2.45
C SER A 47 -40.89 28.15 3.41
N ASN A 48 -42.04 28.67 3.02
CA ASN A 48 -42.98 29.41 3.85
C ASN A 48 -44.26 28.56 3.88
N ASN A 49 -44.59 27.92 5.02
CA ASN A 49 -46.00 27.68 5.33
C ASN A 49 -46.27 27.38 6.81
N ASN A 50 -47.35 27.99 7.27
CA ASN A 50 -47.91 27.99 8.61
C ASN A 50 -48.61 26.68 9.00
N ASN A 51 -48.66 26.47 10.32
CA ASN A 51 -49.69 25.79 11.12
C ASN A 51 -50.13 24.36 10.73
N ASN A 52 -49.83 23.41 11.62
CA ASN A 52 -50.89 22.84 12.48
C ASN A 52 -50.32 22.00 13.63
N ASN A 53 -50.91 22.20 14.81
CA ASN A 53 -50.67 21.44 16.03
C ASN A 53 -51.03 19.96 15.84
N ASN A 54 -50.04 19.06 16.01
CA ASN A 54 -50.31 17.75 16.61
C ASN A 54 -49.01 17.06 17.05
N LYS A 55 -48.80 17.03 18.38
CA LYS A 55 -48.21 15.96 19.19
C LYS A 55 -47.22 15.04 18.44
N GLN A 56 -45.96 15.47 18.31
CA GLN A 56 -44.91 14.70 17.69
C GLN A 56 -44.00 14.05 18.73
N THR A 57 -44.13 12.73 18.81
CA THR A 57 -43.14 11.75 19.24
C THR A 57 -41.71 12.22 18.92
N THR A 58 -40.84 12.22 19.93
CA THR A 58 -39.38 12.38 19.78
C THR A 58 -38.82 11.26 18.92
N ARG A 59 -38.89 11.45 17.60
CA ARG A 59 -38.10 10.70 16.62
C ARG A 59 -36.72 11.31 16.60
N THR A 60 -35.77 10.55 17.13
CA THR A 60 -34.34 10.73 17.01
C THR A 60 -34.00 10.80 15.52
N THR A 61 -33.89 12.01 14.97
CA THR A 61 -33.22 12.22 13.69
C THR A 61 -31.73 12.08 13.96
N THR A 62 -31.26 10.84 13.97
CA THR A 62 -29.85 10.51 13.81
C THR A 62 -29.46 11.01 12.43
N THR A 63 -28.98 12.25 12.37
CA THR A 63 -28.11 12.70 11.30
C THR A 63 -26.96 11.70 11.28
N ARG A 64 -26.99 10.75 10.35
CA ARG A 64 -25.83 9.94 10.00
C ARG A 64 -24.83 10.89 9.36
N ILE A 65 -24.15 11.65 10.22
CA ILE A 65 -22.85 12.21 9.92
C ILE A 65 -22.04 10.97 9.56
N PHE A 66 -21.66 10.87 8.29
CA PHE A 66 -20.66 9.92 7.84
C PHE A 66 -19.41 10.22 8.68
N ALA A 67 -19.27 9.49 9.78
CA ALA A 67 -18.05 9.46 10.54
C ALA A 67 -16.99 9.02 9.53
N ALA A 68 -16.11 9.94 9.16
CA ALA A 68 -14.91 9.59 8.42
C ALA A 68 -14.29 8.40 9.16
N PRO A 69 -13.95 7.30 8.46
CA PRO A 69 -13.30 6.18 9.10
C PRO A 69 -12.10 6.74 9.86
N ALA A 70 -11.99 6.39 11.15
CA ALA A 70 -10.84 6.79 11.96
C ALA A 70 -9.59 6.44 11.15
N LYS A 71 -8.77 7.45 10.83
CA LYS A 71 -7.56 7.24 10.04
C LYS A 71 -6.67 6.27 10.82
N LYS A 72 -6.61 5.01 10.38
CA LYS A 72 -5.62 4.05 10.90
C LYS A 72 -4.24 4.64 10.64
N SER A 73 -3.36 4.58 11.63
CA SER A 73 -1.96 4.97 11.40
C SER A 73 -1.26 3.91 10.56
N ILE A 74 -0.19 4.28 9.83
CA ILE A 74 0.63 3.32 9.08
C ILE A 74 1.14 2.22 10.00
N VAL A 75 1.66 2.59 11.17
CA VAL A 75 2.17 1.68 12.21
C VAL A 75 1.12 0.66 12.64
N GLU A 76 -0.10 1.09 12.91
CA GLU A 76 -1.20 0.21 13.30
C GLU A 76 -1.60 -0.75 12.17
N ALA A 77 -1.60 -0.28 10.92
CA ALA A 77 -1.90 -1.12 9.77
C ALA A 77 -0.78 -2.15 9.50
N GLU A 78 0.49 -1.75 9.61
CA GLU A 78 1.65 -2.66 9.55
C GLU A 78 1.54 -3.77 10.60
N ASP A 79 1.27 -3.42 11.86
CA ASP A 79 1.17 -4.39 12.95
C ASP A 79 0.02 -5.37 12.73
N MET A 80 -1.14 -4.87 12.29
CA MET A 80 -2.30 -5.70 11.93
C MET A 80 -1.95 -6.73 10.85
N TYR A 81 -1.31 -6.32 9.76
CA TYR A 81 -0.96 -7.22 8.67
C TYR A 81 0.16 -8.19 9.04
N LEU A 82 1.13 -7.75 9.86
CA LEU A 82 2.18 -8.62 10.36
C LEU A 82 1.62 -9.73 11.26
N GLU A 83 0.65 -9.42 12.11
CA GLU A 83 -0.03 -10.41 12.95
C GLU A 83 -0.74 -11.46 12.08
N LEU A 84 -1.45 -11.02 11.03
CA LEU A 84 -2.10 -11.92 10.08
C LEU A 84 -1.11 -12.86 9.40
N ALA A 85 -0.01 -12.31 8.86
CA ALA A 85 1.02 -13.09 8.19
C ALA A 85 1.69 -14.11 9.13
N THR A 86 1.94 -13.72 10.39
CA THR A 86 2.55 -14.60 11.39
C THR A 86 1.61 -15.72 11.81
N LYS A 87 0.30 -15.44 11.91
CA LYS A 87 -0.70 -16.44 12.29
C LYS A 87 -0.93 -17.51 11.23
N SER A 88 -0.73 -17.18 9.95
CA SER A 88 -0.86 -18.11 8.82
C SER A 88 0.42 -18.86 8.47
N GLU A 89 1.54 -18.56 9.13
CA GLU A 89 2.83 -19.14 8.80
C GLU A 89 2.81 -20.68 8.99
N GLY A 90 3.01 -21.41 7.89
CA GLY A 90 3.06 -22.88 7.88
C GLY A 90 1.75 -23.60 7.59
N VAL A 91 0.64 -22.88 7.33
CA VAL A 91 -0.68 -23.49 7.07
C VAL A 91 -1.08 -23.47 5.59
N LEU A 92 -0.61 -22.48 4.82
CA LEU A 92 -1.03 -22.24 3.45
C LEU A 92 0.08 -22.53 2.43
N GLU A 93 -0.32 -23.00 1.26
CA GLU A 93 0.54 -23.09 0.08
C GLU A 93 1.01 -21.68 -0.29
N LYS A 94 2.28 -21.54 -0.67
CA LYS A 94 2.82 -20.23 -1.06
C LYS A 94 2.21 -19.81 -2.40
N PRO A 95 1.67 -18.58 -2.52
CA PRO A 95 1.12 -18.11 -3.79
C PRO A 95 2.23 -17.90 -4.83
N ASP A 96 1.92 -18.08 -6.11
CA ASP A 96 2.86 -17.83 -7.22
C ASP A 96 3.16 -16.33 -7.40
N VAL A 97 2.16 -15.49 -7.15
CA VAL A 97 2.20 -14.03 -7.30
C VAL A 97 1.82 -13.39 -5.98
N ILE A 98 2.61 -12.40 -5.58
CA ILE A 98 2.38 -11.54 -4.42
C ILE A 98 2.33 -10.08 -4.86
N TYR A 99 1.76 -9.23 -4.01
CA TYR A 99 1.68 -7.80 -4.20
C TYR A 99 2.48 -7.11 -3.11
N MET A 100 3.23 -6.07 -3.49
CA MET A 100 3.98 -5.24 -2.56
C MET A 100 3.82 -3.77 -2.91
N ILE A 101 4.14 -2.89 -1.97
CA ILE A 101 4.13 -1.45 -2.20
C ILE A 101 5.49 -1.02 -2.72
N VAL A 102 5.49 -0.42 -3.91
CA VAL A 102 6.66 0.16 -4.56
C VAL A 102 6.51 1.68 -4.63
N TYR A 103 7.59 2.39 -4.37
CA TYR A 103 7.72 3.84 -4.51
C TYR A 103 8.57 4.17 -5.73
N ASN A 104 8.18 5.22 -6.47
CA ASN A 104 8.86 5.69 -7.69
C ASN A 104 9.21 4.56 -8.70
N PRO A 105 8.24 3.72 -9.09
CA PRO A 105 8.52 2.62 -10.01
C PRO A 105 9.11 3.13 -11.34
N SER A 106 9.98 2.35 -11.95
CA SER A 106 10.66 2.68 -13.23
C SER A 106 11.63 3.88 -13.14
N THR A 107 12.11 4.21 -11.95
CA THR A 107 13.12 5.25 -11.73
C THR A 107 14.35 4.69 -11.02
N ASN A 108 15.45 5.46 -11.01
CA ASN A 108 16.66 5.08 -10.26
C ASN A 108 16.48 5.20 -8.74
N GLU A 109 15.40 5.83 -8.28
CA GLU A 109 15.04 6.02 -6.88
C GLU A 109 13.88 5.07 -6.49
N GLU A 110 13.75 3.96 -7.21
CA GLU A 110 12.77 2.93 -6.90
C GLU A 110 13.08 2.31 -5.53
N GLY A 111 12.05 2.21 -4.70
CA GLY A 111 12.14 1.64 -3.35
C GLY A 111 10.94 0.75 -3.06
N ILE A 112 11.14 -0.25 -2.21
CA ILE A 112 10.05 -1.08 -1.69
C ILE A 112 9.70 -0.64 -0.27
N HIS A 113 8.43 -0.73 0.09
CA HIS A 113 8.02 -0.47 1.46
C HIS A 113 8.45 -1.60 2.38
N THR A 114 9.31 -1.28 3.36
CA THR A 114 9.67 -2.14 4.48
C THR A 114 9.19 -1.52 5.78
N MET A 115 9.05 -2.36 6.80
CA MET A 115 8.75 -1.92 8.16
C MET A 115 9.87 -2.37 9.11
N LYS A 116 9.98 -1.71 10.25
CA LYS A 116 10.92 -2.10 11.31
C LYS A 116 10.32 -3.19 12.19
N TYR A 117 11.09 -4.26 12.42
CA TYR A 117 10.68 -5.34 13.32
C TYR A 117 11.88 -6.03 14.00
N PRO A 118 11.83 -6.30 15.31
CA PRO A 118 10.81 -5.87 16.28
C PRO A 118 10.90 -4.36 16.59
N ARG A 119 9.76 -3.72 16.87
CA ARG A 119 9.72 -2.28 17.17
C ARG A 119 10.48 -1.95 18.46
N GLY A 120 11.32 -0.91 18.45
CA GLY A 120 11.90 -0.33 19.66
C GLY A 120 13.09 -1.09 20.25
N SER A 121 13.76 -1.95 19.47
CA SER A 121 14.98 -2.64 19.88
C SER A 121 16.15 -2.13 19.07
N ASP A 122 17.21 -1.57 19.65
CA ASP A 122 18.36 -0.99 18.92
C ASP A 122 19.09 -1.95 17.92
N THR A 123 18.75 -3.24 17.94
CA THR A 123 19.06 -4.25 16.93
C THR A 123 17.96 -4.38 15.86
N GLU A 124 17.35 -3.25 15.43
CA GLU A 124 16.21 -3.22 14.50
C GLU A 124 16.61 -3.80 13.13
N GLY A 125 15.85 -4.80 12.67
CA GLY A 125 15.88 -5.28 11.30
C GLY A 125 14.74 -4.65 10.50
N GLU A 126 14.93 -4.55 9.19
CA GLU A 126 13.83 -4.31 8.27
C GLU A 126 13.13 -5.62 7.93
N LEU A 127 11.84 -5.55 7.64
CA LEU A 127 11.02 -6.67 7.20
C LEU A 127 10.13 -6.22 6.06
N LEU A 128 10.03 -7.04 5.03
CA LEU A 128 9.14 -6.84 3.90
C LEU A 128 7.79 -7.53 4.16
N ILE A 129 6.71 -6.75 4.19
CA ILE A 129 5.35 -7.28 4.14
C ILE A 129 4.89 -7.30 2.69
N THR A 130 4.43 -8.46 2.24
CA THR A 130 3.78 -8.65 0.94
C THR A 130 2.41 -9.26 1.13
N PHE A 131 1.54 -9.10 0.15
CA PHE A 131 0.13 -9.49 0.22
C PHE A 131 -0.17 -10.51 -0.86
N GLU A 132 -0.89 -11.56 -0.52
CA GLU A 132 -1.46 -12.47 -1.51
C GLU A 132 -2.63 -11.80 -2.25
N GLY A 133 -3.47 -11.07 -1.52
CA GLY A 133 -4.61 -10.34 -2.07
C GLY A 133 -4.27 -8.91 -2.52
N LEU A 134 -4.61 -8.56 -3.76
CA LEU A 134 -4.48 -7.17 -4.26
C LEU A 134 -5.36 -6.19 -3.46
N ALA A 135 -6.52 -6.62 -2.97
CA ALA A 135 -7.45 -5.76 -2.24
C ALA A 135 -6.82 -5.20 -0.95
N ASP A 136 -6.17 -6.06 -0.17
CA ASP A 136 -5.52 -5.69 1.09
C ASP A 136 -4.31 -4.77 0.83
N CYS A 137 -3.54 -5.08 -0.24
CA CYS A 137 -2.44 -4.23 -0.68
C CYS A 137 -2.92 -2.82 -1.09
N ILE A 138 -4.05 -2.72 -1.79
CA ILE A 138 -4.67 -1.44 -2.15
C ILE A 138 -5.13 -0.72 -0.88
N GLU A 139 -5.79 -1.40 0.06
CA GLU A 139 -6.21 -0.77 1.32
C GLU A 139 -5.00 -0.21 2.07
N PHE A 140 -3.94 -0.99 2.19
CA PHE A 140 -2.71 -0.56 2.85
C PHE A 140 -2.04 0.61 2.13
N SER A 141 -2.01 0.60 0.79
CA SER A 141 -1.48 1.73 0.00
C SER A 141 -2.23 3.02 0.26
N ARG A 142 -3.55 2.96 0.51
CA ARG A 142 -4.35 4.15 0.86
C ARG A 142 -3.99 4.69 2.24
N VAL A 143 -3.77 3.81 3.21
CA VAL A 143 -3.31 4.20 4.55
C VAL A 143 -1.98 4.95 4.47
N ILE A 144 -1.03 4.45 3.68
CA ILE A 144 0.27 5.11 3.45
C ILE A 144 0.07 6.46 2.74
N LYS A 145 -0.76 6.50 1.69
CA LYS A 145 -1.01 7.70 0.89
C LYS A 145 -1.68 8.83 1.68
N ASP A 146 -2.47 8.49 2.69
CA ASP A 146 -3.16 9.45 3.54
C ASP A 146 -2.26 10.10 4.61
N ASP A 147 -1.01 9.64 4.75
CA ASP A 147 -0.02 10.22 5.65
C ASP A 147 0.52 11.55 5.10
N PRO A 148 0.46 12.65 5.88
CA PRO A 148 0.88 13.97 5.42
C PRO A 148 2.40 14.10 5.16
N GLY A 149 3.21 13.17 5.68
CA GLY A 149 4.65 13.11 5.46
C GLY A 149 5.04 12.32 4.21
N MET A 150 4.10 11.65 3.55
CA MET A 150 4.39 10.82 2.38
C MET A 150 4.62 11.67 1.14
N GLN A 151 5.82 11.57 0.55
CA GLN A 151 6.21 12.33 -0.64
C GLN A 151 6.04 11.54 -1.95
N HIS A 152 6.07 10.21 -1.86
CA HIS A 152 6.00 9.30 -3.00
C HIS A 152 4.67 8.57 -3.01
N GLU A 153 4.10 8.36 -4.18
CA GLU A 153 2.86 7.61 -4.31
C GLU A 153 3.14 6.10 -4.09
N PRO A 154 2.49 5.46 -3.10
CA PRO A 154 2.60 4.01 -2.92
C PRO A 154 1.84 3.29 -4.05
N VAL A 155 2.54 2.44 -4.80
CA VAL A 155 1.96 1.70 -5.92
C VAL A 155 1.95 0.20 -5.61
N PRO A 156 0.76 -0.42 -5.41
CA PRO A 156 0.61 -1.87 -5.37
C PRO A 156 1.14 -2.48 -6.68
N THR A 157 2.16 -3.32 -6.56
CA THR A 157 2.86 -3.90 -7.70
C THR A 157 2.88 -5.43 -7.58
N PRO A 158 2.40 -6.17 -8.60
CA PRO A 158 2.48 -7.63 -8.62
C PRO A 158 3.92 -8.08 -8.88
N THR A 159 4.36 -9.14 -8.22
CA THR A 159 5.68 -9.74 -8.41
C THR A 159 5.62 -11.24 -8.18
N GLN A 160 6.47 -11.99 -8.89
CA GLN A 160 6.58 -13.44 -8.66
C GLN A 160 7.22 -13.72 -7.31
N THR A 161 6.58 -14.57 -6.51
CA THR A 161 7.02 -14.90 -5.15
C THR A 161 8.44 -15.44 -5.14
N ALA A 162 8.74 -16.39 -6.02
CA ALA A 162 10.08 -17.01 -6.09
C ALA A 162 11.19 -15.99 -6.40
N MET A 163 10.92 -14.99 -7.24
CA MET A 163 11.88 -13.93 -7.56
C MET A 163 12.14 -13.06 -6.33
N MET A 164 11.08 -12.64 -5.64
CA MET A 164 11.21 -11.77 -4.47
C MET A 164 11.82 -12.49 -3.27
N GLU A 165 11.49 -13.76 -3.03
CA GLU A 165 12.11 -14.57 -1.98
C GLU A 165 13.62 -14.70 -2.15
N ASN A 166 14.08 -14.94 -3.38
CA ASN A 166 15.50 -15.03 -3.68
C ASN A 166 16.19 -13.67 -3.46
N ALA A 167 15.62 -12.57 -3.95
CA ALA A 167 16.16 -11.23 -3.74
C ALA A 167 16.24 -10.86 -2.25
N CYS A 168 15.16 -11.12 -1.49
CA CYS A 168 15.10 -10.88 -0.05
C CYS A 168 16.14 -11.72 0.70
N LYS A 169 16.33 -12.99 0.30
CA LYS A 169 17.34 -13.87 0.88
C LYS A 169 18.75 -13.36 0.66
N ASP A 170 19.06 -12.87 -0.54
CA ASP A 170 20.38 -12.33 -0.87
C ASP A 170 20.70 -11.04 -0.08
N MET A 171 19.67 -10.26 0.24
CA MET A 171 19.78 -9.04 1.06
C MET A 171 19.69 -9.30 2.58
N ASN A 172 19.47 -10.55 2.99
CA ASN A 172 19.17 -10.92 4.37
C ASN A 172 17.97 -10.12 4.95
N LEU A 173 16.97 -9.86 4.10
CA LEU A 173 15.73 -9.17 4.41
C LEU A 173 14.62 -10.21 4.65
N PRO A 174 14.10 -10.37 5.87
CA PRO A 174 12.94 -11.22 6.12
C PRO A 174 11.72 -10.75 5.33
N MET A 175 11.02 -11.70 4.69
CA MET A 175 9.76 -11.46 3.99
C MET A 175 8.62 -12.20 4.67
N LYS A 176 7.46 -11.56 4.80
CA LYS A 176 6.22 -12.16 5.30
C LYS A 176 5.08 -11.92 4.30
N ILE A 177 4.34 -12.98 4.00
CA ILE A 177 3.19 -12.94 3.08
C ILE A 177 1.92 -12.91 3.91
N VAL A 178 1.11 -11.87 3.73
CA VAL A 178 -0.24 -11.74 4.28
C VAL A 178 -1.17 -12.62 3.43
N PRO A 179 -1.84 -13.61 4.02
CA PRO A 179 -2.74 -14.49 3.29
C PRO A 179 -3.98 -13.70 2.86
N MET A 180 -4.57 -14.10 1.73
CA MET A 180 -5.87 -13.55 1.34
C MET A 180 -6.95 -14.06 2.30
N GLU A 181 -7.87 -13.19 2.75
CA GLU A 181 -9.02 -13.65 3.53
C GLU A 181 -9.84 -14.64 2.68
N GLU A 182 -9.86 -15.91 3.10
CA GLU A 182 -10.73 -16.90 2.49
C GLU A 182 -12.18 -16.44 2.69
N GLN A 183 -12.84 -16.03 1.60
CA GLN A 183 -14.29 -15.86 1.60
C GLN A 183 -14.90 -17.22 1.96
N LYS A 184 -15.28 -17.41 3.22
CA LYS A 184 -16.10 -18.54 3.65
C LYS A 184 -17.36 -18.53 2.77
N LYS A 185 -17.39 -19.43 1.80
CA LYS A 185 -18.55 -19.72 0.96
C LYS A 185 -19.70 -20.28 1.78
#